data_AF-A0A9P5UIK5-F1
#
_entry.id   AF-A0A9P5UIK5-F1
#
_cell.length_a   1.000
_cell.length_b   1.000
_cell.length_c   1.000
_cell.angle_alpha   90.00
_cell.angle_beta   90.00
_cell.angle_gamma   90.00
#
_symmetry.space_group_name_H-M   'P 1'
#
loop_
_entity.id
_entity.type
_entity.pdbx_description
1 polymer ?
#
loop_
_entity_poly.entity_id
_entity_poly.type
_entity_poly.pdbx_seq_one_letter_code
_entity_poly.pdbx_strand_id
1 'polypeptide(L)'
;MQQMYNSADNIMETEQQPQQSQQEQVYEKFEAYDFDNDATFQSGLNSIVNNNKTKSEKEQHDAIQNAKFFYYSRFVQPFDYSQYKAWLAQKSAASGSVGSVVAHKETENNVATTEGSQTLTCPETSSEPAADPSYPKSFQEICELIAAGKPIPGIRQIPNSLAEGTPSEAKLAPKLKPWEQKKAAAAVTTSSVETAVTPEPMQESA
;
A
#
# COMPACT_ATOMS: atom_id res chain seq x y z
N MET A 1 33.21 -61.29 15.59
CA MET A 1 31.91 -61.01 14.92
C MET A 1 30.93 -60.71 16.02
N GLN A 2 30.45 -59.50 16.26
CA GLN A 2 29.95 -58.50 15.32
C GLN A 2 30.05 -57.13 16.00
N GLN A 3 30.76 -56.19 15.36
CA GLN A 3 30.60 -54.76 15.63
C GLN A 3 29.25 -54.27 15.09
N MET A 4 28.84 -53.11 15.61
CA MET A 4 27.86 -52.17 15.03
C MET A 4 26.39 -52.45 15.32
N TYR A 5 25.87 -51.77 16.34
CA TYR A 5 24.67 -50.97 16.09
C TYR A 5 25.00 -49.53 16.50
N ASN A 6 25.35 -48.79 15.45
CA ASN A 6 25.61 -47.38 15.46
C ASN A 6 24.35 -46.61 15.82
N SER A 7 24.59 -45.41 16.34
CA SER A 7 23.67 -44.27 16.44
C SER A 7 22.41 -44.43 15.60
N ALA A 8 21.26 -44.41 16.28
CA ALA A 8 20.02 -44.04 15.64
C ALA A 8 20.20 -42.60 15.15
N ASP A 9 20.49 -42.49 13.84
CA ASP A 9 20.60 -41.27 13.08
C ASP A 9 19.37 -40.39 13.36
N ASN A 10 19.64 -39.34 14.12
CA ASN A 10 18.90 -38.10 14.09
C ASN A 10 19.17 -37.41 12.74
N ILE A 11 18.63 -37.93 11.63
CA ILE A 11 18.74 -37.26 10.33
C ILE A 11 17.52 -37.63 9.46
N MET A 12 16.35 -37.11 9.82
CA MET A 12 15.32 -36.80 8.81
C MET A 12 15.39 -35.31 8.50
N GLU A 13 16.54 -34.90 7.96
CA GLU A 13 16.71 -33.62 7.26
C GLU A 13 15.88 -33.69 5.98
N THR A 14 14.65 -33.18 6.07
CA THR A 14 13.71 -33.17 4.96
C THR A 14 14.17 -32.15 3.92
N GLU A 15 14.46 -32.66 2.73
CA GLU A 15 14.84 -32.11 1.41
C GLU A 15 14.27 -30.73 0.92
N GLN A 16 14.03 -29.74 1.77
CA GLN A 16 13.47 -28.42 1.39
C GLN A 16 14.51 -27.27 1.28
N GLN A 17 15.81 -27.59 1.31
CA GLN A 17 16.90 -26.61 1.52
C GLN A 17 17.21 -25.55 0.41
N PRO A 18 16.96 -25.74 -0.90
CA PRO A 18 17.41 -24.73 -1.87
C PRO A 18 16.55 -23.46 -1.92
N GLN A 19 15.29 -23.53 -1.46
CA GLN A 19 14.40 -22.34 -1.42
C GLN A 19 14.55 -21.54 -0.13
N GLN A 20 14.74 -22.21 1.02
CA GLN A 20 14.94 -21.54 2.30
C GLN A 20 16.24 -20.71 2.31
N SER A 21 17.35 -21.29 1.84
CA SER A 21 18.64 -20.59 1.76
C SER A 21 18.60 -19.32 0.89
N GLN A 22 17.86 -19.34 -0.22
CA GLN A 22 17.66 -18.15 -1.03
C GLN A 22 16.80 -17.10 -0.32
N GLN A 23 15.73 -17.50 0.37
CA GLN A 23 14.89 -16.57 1.14
C GLN A 23 15.66 -15.93 2.31
N GLU A 24 16.52 -16.70 3.00
CA GLU A 24 17.37 -16.19 4.08
C GLU A 24 18.31 -15.08 3.59
N GLN A 25 18.93 -15.25 2.41
CA GLN A 25 19.74 -14.19 1.79
C GLN A 25 18.93 -12.93 1.50
N VAL A 26 17.63 -13.05 1.22
CA VAL A 26 16.75 -11.89 0.98
C VAL A 26 16.45 -11.18 2.29
N TYR A 27 16.25 -11.92 3.37
CA TYR A 27 16.06 -11.37 4.72
C TYR A 27 17.33 -10.64 5.18
N GLU A 28 18.51 -11.20 4.94
CA GLU A 28 19.77 -10.54 5.23
C GLU A 28 19.96 -9.26 4.43
N LYS A 29 19.61 -9.26 3.14
CA LYS A 29 19.63 -8.05 2.30
C LYS A 29 18.62 -7.00 2.76
N PHE A 30 17.45 -7.43 3.26
CA PHE A 30 16.46 -6.52 3.84
C PHE A 30 16.99 -5.84 5.10
N GLU A 31 17.64 -6.58 6.00
CA GLU A 31 18.29 -6.02 7.20
C GLU A 31 19.45 -5.09 6.87
N ALA A 32 20.23 -5.42 5.83
CA ALA A 32 21.36 -4.62 5.37
C ALA A 32 20.97 -3.42 4.50
N TYR A 33 19.68 -3.25 4.20
CA TYR A 33 19.21 -2.18 3.33
C TYR A 33 19.26 -0.82 4.05
N ASP A 34 19.86 0.17 3.39
CA ASP A 34 20.00 1.52 3.93
C ASP A 34 18.73 2.35 3.67
N PHE A 35 17.74 2.16 4.54
CA PHE A 35 16.50 2.94 4.52
C PHE A 35 16.71 4.41 4.86
N ASP A 36 17.78 4.77 5.56
CA ASP A 36 18.01 6.13 6.06
C ASP A 36 18.50 7.06 4.95
N ASN A 37 19.27 6.54 3.99
CA ASN A 37 19.76 7.30 2.84
C ASN A 37 18.85 7.23 1.59
N ASP A 38 17.77 6.43 1.60
CA ASP A 38 16.79 6.41 0.50
C ASP A 38 15.80 7.57 0.59
N ALA A 39 16.02 8.60 -0.24
CA ALA A 39 15.16 9.79 -0.31
C ALA A 39 13.69 9.48 -0.64
N THR A 40 13.41 8.47 -1.45
CA THR A 40 12.04 8.12 -1.85
C THR A 40 11.28 7.46 -0.70
N PHE A 41 11.97 6.58 0.04
CA PHE A 41 11.43 5.97 1.24
C PHE A 41 11.21 7.02 2.34
N GLN A 42 12.21 7.86 2.63
CA GLN A 42 12.13 8.90 3.66
C GLN A 42 11.02 9.92 3.39
N SER A 43 10.82 10.31 2.13
CA SER A 43 9.71 11.19 1.76
C SER A 43 8.35 10.56 2.10
N GLY A 44 8.17 9.26 1.83
CA GLY A 44 6.94 8.54 2.19
C GLY A 44 6.81 8.29 3.69
N LEU A 45 7.92 8.00 4.37
CA LEU A 45 7.97 7.74 5.81
C LEU A 45 7.48 8.93 6.63
N ASN A 46 7.82 10.16 6.22
CA ASN A 46 7.35 11.38 6.89
C ASN A 46 5.82 11.46 6.95
N SER A 47 5.10 11.05 5.90
CA SER A 47 3.63 11.01 5.93
C SER A 47 3.10 9.97 6.92
N ILE A 48 3.76 8.81 7.01
CA ILE A 48 3.38 7.72 7.93
C ILE A 48 3.62 8.15 9.38
N VAL A 49 4.78 8.73 9.67
CA VAL A 49 5.13 9.22 11.01
C VAL A 49 4.18 10.35 11.43
N ASN A 50 3.90 11.32 10.55
CA ASN A 50 2.99 12.42 10.86
C ASN A 50 1.56 11.93 11.17
N ASN A 51 1.05 10.96 10.40
CA ASN A 51 -0.28 10.39 10.62
C ASN A 51 -0.39 9.53 11.89
N ASN A 52 0.73 9.01 12.40
CA ASN A 52 0.76 8.18 13.62
C ASN A 52 1.30 8.93 14.84
N LYS A 53 1.57 10.24 14.76
CA LYS A 53 2.18 11.02 15.85
C LYS A 53 1.37 11.03 17.16
N THR A 54 0.05 10.87 17.07
CA THR A 54 -0.86 10.82 18.23
C THR A 54 -1.02 9.43 18.82
N LYS A 55 -0.45 8.40 18.17
CA LYS A 55 -0.54 7.00 18.59
C LYS A 55 0.57 6.65 19.59
N SER A 56 0.45 5.46 20.21
CA SER A 56 1.49 4.95 21.10
C SER A 56 2.83 4.78 20.36
N GLU A 57 3.95 4.94 21.07
CA GLU A 57 5.31 4.71 20.53
C GLU A 57 5.44 3.33 19.88
N LYS A 58 4.81 2.31 20.45
CA LYS A 58 4.78 0.96 19.90
C LYS A 58 4.10 0.93 18.53
N GLU A 59 2.95 1.58 18.39
CA GLU A 59 2.21 1.63 17.13
C GLU A 59 2.95 2.45 16.07
N GLN A 60 3.63 3.51 16.47
CA GLN A 60 4.49 4.30 15.59
C GLN A 60 5.66 3.45 15.07
N HIS A 61 6.34 2.73 15.96
CA HIS A 61 7.41 1.81 15.59
C HIS A 61 6.92 0.71 14.66
N ASP A 62 5.79 0.08 14.97
CA ASP A 62 5.19 -0.97 14.13
C ASP A 62 4.80 -0.42 12.75
N ALA A 63 4.29 0.81 12.66
CA ALA A 63 3.98 1.47 11.39
C ALA A 63 5.25 1.70 10.54
N ILE A 64 6.35 2.12 11.16
CA ILE A 64 7.64 2.30 10.49
C ILE A 64 8.16 0.95 9.97
N GLN A 65 8.11 -0.11 10.78
CA GLN A 65 8.55 -1.45 10.37
C GLN A 65 7.71 -2.00 9.22
N ASN A 66 6.39 -1.85 9.28
CA ASN A 66 5.49 -2.25 8.20
C ASN A 66 5.77 -1.45 6.92
N ALA A 67 6.11 -0.17 7.02
CA ALA A 67 6.49 0.66 5.89
C ALA A 67 7.81 0.19 5.24
N LYS A 68 8.83 -0.14 6.04
CA LYS A 68 10.11 -0.71 5.56
C LYS A 68 9.87 -1.99 4.78
N PHE A 69 9.10 -2.91 5.36
CA PHE A 69 8.70 -4.16 4.70
C PHE A 69 7.97 -3.89 3.38
N PHE A 70 6.93 -3.05 3.41
CA PHE A 70 6.10 -2.77 2.23
C PHE A 70 6.93 -2.16 1.10
N TYR A 71 7.78 -1.19 1.43
CA TYR A 71 8.65 -0.54 0.46
C TYR A 71 9.62 -1.53 -0.18
N TYR A 72 10.34 -2.31 0.63
CA TYR A 72 11.30 -3.28 0.12
C TYR A 72 10.62 -4.35 -0.75
N SER A 73 9.49 -4.89 -0.29
CA SER A 73 8.69 -5.87 -1.03
C SER A 73 8.17 -5.32 -2.36
N ARG A 74 7.84 -4.03 -2.41
CA ARG A 74 7.24 -3.38 -3.59
C ARG A 74 8.26 -2.90 -4.64
N PHE A 75 9.46 -2.49 -4.22
CA PHE A 75 10.42 -1.80 -5.08
C PHE A 75 11.77 -2.51 -5.23
N VAL A 76 12.19 -3.32 -4.24
CA VAL A 76 13.51 -4.00 -4.27
C VAL A 76 13.32 -5.46 -4.63
N GLN A 77 12.65 -6.21 -3.76
CA GLN A 77 12.41 -7.63 -3.97
C GLN A 77 11.20 -8.11 -3.17
N PRO A 78 10.23 -8.77 -3.80
CA PRO A 78 9.09 -9.34 -3.08
C PRO A 78 9.54 -10.47 -2.17
N PHE A 79 9.11 -10.41 -0.91
CA PHE A 79 9.27 -11.49 0.06
C PHE A 79 8.10 -11.50 1.05
N ASP A 80 7.93 -12.63 1.74
CA ASP A 80 6.84 -12.84 2.69
C ASP A 80 7.24 -12.39 4.11
N TYR A 81 6.50 -11.42 4.64
CA TYR A 81 6.73 -10.90 5.99
C TYR A 81 6.52 -11.95 7.08
N SER A 82 5.57 -12.86 6.89
CA SER A 82 5.24 -13.91 7.86
C SER A 82 6.39 -14.90 7.99
N GLN A 83 7.04 -15.23 6.86
CA GLN A 83 8.20 -16.11 6.83
C GLN A 83 9.44 -15.43 7.42
N TYR A 84 9.65 -14.14 7.14
CA TYR A 84 10.71 -13.36 7.79
C TYR A 84 10.55 -13.32 9.33
N LYS A 85 9.32 -13.17 9.85
CA LYS A 85 9.06 -13.22 11.30
C LYS A 85 9.39 -14.58 11.91
N ALA A 86 9.04 -15.67 11.24
CA ALA A 86 9.38 -17.02 11.69
C ALA A 86 10.91 -17.22 11.72
N TRP A 87 11.60 -16.75 10.68
CA TRP A 87 13.06 -16.75 10.63
C TRP A 87 13.70 -15.92 11.75
N LEU A 88 13.16 -14.75 12.08
CA LEU A 88 13.66 -13.91 13.17
C LEU A 88 13.51 -14.61 14.54
N ALA A 89 12.40 -15.31 14.76
CA ALA A 89 12.18 -16.12 15.97
C ALA A 89 13.19 -17.29 16.06
N GLN A 90 13.45 -17.97 14.94
CA GLN A 90 14.45 -19.04 14.86
C GLN A 90 15.87 -18.52 15.06
N LYS A 91 16.22 -17.37 14.47
CA LYS A 91 17.52 -16.70 14.64
C LYS A 91 17.76 -16.26 16.07
N SER A 92 16.73 -15.75 16.74
CA SER A 92 16.78 -15.39 18.17
C SER A 92 16.95 -16.62 19.06
N ALA A 93 16.32 -17.75 18.71
CA ALA A 93 16.50 -19.01 19.42
C ALA A 93 17.89 -19.62 19.19
N ALA A 94 18.44 -19.54 17.98
CA ALA A 94 19.77 -20.06 17.64
C ALA A 94 20.91 -19.23 18.22
N SER A 95 20.76 -17.91 18.31
CA SER A 95 21.75 -17.00 18.90
C SER A 95 21.67 -16.94 20.44
N GLY A 96 20.62 -17.50 21.05
CA GLY A 96 20.33 -17.41 22.49
C GLY A 96 20.88 -18.54 23.37
N SER A 97 21.71 -19.44 22.84
CA SER A 97 22.30 -20.54 23.63
C SER A 97 23.50 -20.09 24.49
N VAL A 98 23.30 -19.10 25.37
CA VAL A 98 24.01 -19.01 26.65
C VAL A 98 23.11 -18.32 27.68
N GLY A 99 22.47 -19.14 28.52
CA GLY A 99 21.96 -18.81 29.85
C GLY A 99 20.86 -17.76 29.99
N SER A 100 19.61 -18.20 30.13
CA SER A 100 18.90 -18.02 31.41
C SER A 100 17.68 -18.94 31.49
N VAL A 101 17.64 -19.67 32.59
CA VAL A 101 16.59 -20.59 33.02
C VAL A 101 15.37 -19.82 33.55
N VAL A 102 14.22 -20.51 33.47
CA VAL A 102 12.90 -20.29 34.08
C VAL A 102 12.01 -19.15 33.56
N ALA A 103 10.95 -19.51 32.82
CA ALA A 103 9.60 -19.52 33.40
C ALA A 103 8.59 -20.16 32.42
N HIS A 104 8.07 -21.29 32.85
CA HIS A 104 6.95 -22.00 32.27
C HIS A 104 5.69 -21.17 32.51
N LYS A 105 4.90 -20.93 31.46
CA LYS A 105 3.46 -20.86 31.65
C LYS A 105 2.76 -21.56 30.51
N GLU A 106 2.54 -22.83 30.77
CA GLU A 106 1.48 -23.64 30.20
C GLU A 106 0.15 -22.90 30.41
N THR A 107 -0.57 -22.65 29.32
CA THR A 107 -2.03 -22.60 29.36
C THR A 107 -2.50 -23.21 28.06
N GLU A 108 -2.71 -24.52 28.15
CA GLU A 108 -3.60 -25.24 27.26
C GLU A 108 -4.95 -24.53 27.25
N ASN A 109 -5.48 -24.28 26.05
CA ASN A 109 -6.91 -24.36 25.79
C ASN A 109 -7.09 -24.47 24.28
N ASN A 110 -7.23 -25.72 23.85
CA ASN A 110 -7.83 -26.07 22.58
C ASN A 110 -9.33 -25.82 22.68
N VAL A 111 -9.86 -24.91 21.85
CA VAL A 111 -11.24 -25.05 21.38
C VAL A 111 -11.26 -24.72 19.89
N ALA A 112 -11.46 -25.77 19.10
CA ALA A 112 -11.73 -25.65 17.68
C ALA A 112 -13.16 -25.11 17.47
N THR A 113 -13.27 -24.21 16.49
CA THR A 113 -14.38 -24.08 15.54
C THR A 113 -15.77 -23.82 16.12
N THR A 114 -16.33 -22.63 15.86
CA THR A 114 -17.48 -22.44 14.97
C THR A 114 -17.76 -20.95 14.80
N GLU A 115 -18.14 -20.60 13.57
CA GLU A 115 -18.44 -19.30 13.00
C GLU A 115 -19.43 -18.45 13.80
N GLY A 116 -19.36 -17.12 13.60
CA GLY A 116 -20.55 -16.27 13.69
C GLY A 116 -20.45 -15.04 14.59
N SER A 117 -20.36 -13.89 13.91
CA SER A 117 -21.03 -12.64 14.27
C SER A 117 -20.59 -11.90 15.54
N GLN A 118 -19.85 -10.81 15.30
CA GLN A 118 -19.47 -9.81 16.29
C GLN A 118 -20.70 -9.07 16.84
N THR A 119 -20.99 -9.31 18.11
CA THR A 119 -21.60 -8.34 19.02
C THR A 119 -20.52 -7.97 20.05
N LEU A 120 -20.38 -6.68 20.35
CA LEU A 120 -20.64 -6.13 21.68
C LEU A 120 -20.18 -4.68 21.80
N THR A 121 -21.03 -3.97 22.51
CA THR A 121 -21.03 -2.57 22.95
C THR A 121 -19.99 -2.25 24.03
N CYS A 122 -19.41 -1.04 23.89
CA CYS A 122 -19.09 0.04 24.83
C CYS A 122 -18.92 -0.20 26.35
N PRO A 123 -18.03 0.60 26.98
CA PRO A 123 -18.33 1.22 28.28
C PRO A 123 -18.26 2.76 28.27
N GLU A 124 -19.18 3.34 29.05
CA GLU A 124 -19.33 4.73 29.56
C GLU A 124 -18.29 4.95 30.72
N THR A 125 -17.79 6.12 31.17
CA THR A 125 -18.49 7.33 31.67
C THR A 125 -17.51 8.49 31.98
N SER A 126 -17.86 9.69 31.48
CA SER A 126 -17.77 11.08 32.00
C SER A 126 -16.46 11.73 32.52
N SER A 127 -15.99 12.78 31.83
CA SER A 127 -16.31 14.20 32.12
C SER A 127 -15.69 15.14 31.05
N GLU A 128 -16.41 16.20 30.63
CA GLU A 128 -16.15 17.29 29.63
C GLU A 128 -14.68 17.68 29.27
N PRO A 129 -14.35 18.36 28.14
CA PRO A 129 -15.15 19.04 27.09
C PRO A 129 -14.72 18.75 25.62
N ALA A 130 -15.48 19.22 24.62
CA ALA A 130 -15.09 19.41 23.21
C ALA A 130 -14.70 18.16 22.34
N ALA A 131 -15.29 18.13 21.13
CA ALA A 131 -14.95 17.27 19.98
C ALA A 131 -15.23 15.75 20.09
N ASP A 132 -16.22 15.27 19.32
CA ASP A 132 -16.10 14.01 18.57
C ASP A 132 -17.21 13.88 17.49
N PRO A 133 -16.91 13.42 16.25
CA PRO A 133 -17.92 13.16 15.25
C PRO A 133 -18.66 11.86 15.59
N SER A 134 -19.85 11.98 16.16
CA SER A 134 -20.71 10.83 16.45
C SER A 134 -21.21 10.17 15.15
N TYR A 135 -20.71 8.97 14.84
CA TYR A 135 -21.27 8.07 13.83
C TYR A 135 -20.88 6.61 14.14
N PRO A 136 -21.73 5.58 13.87
CA PRO A 136 -23.07 5.57 13.28
C PRO A 136 -24.19 5.25 14.28
N LYS A 137 -25.40 5.77 14.02
CA LYS A 137 -26.64 5.18 14.55
C LYS A 137 -26.80 3.77 14.00
N SER A 138 -27.38 2.85 14.77
CA SER A 138 -27.68 1.51 14.26
C SER A 138 -28.52 1.62 12.99
N PHE A 139 -28.31 0.73 12.01
CA PHE A 139 -29.05 0.68 10.76
C PHE A 139 -30.58 0.73 10.98
N GLN A 140 -31.04 0.14 12.07
CA GLN A 140 -32.42 0.17 12.52
C GLN A 140 -32.96 1.59 12.71
N GLU A 141 -32.20 2.47 13.37
CA GLU A 141 -32.65 3.85 13.57
C GLU A 141 -32.66 4.63 12.25
N ILE A 142 -31.73 4.33 11.32
CA ILE A 142 -31.77 4.89 9.97
C ILE A 142 -33.04 4.43 9.24
N CYS A 143 -33.38 3.13 9.31
CA CYS A 143 -34.63 2.60 8.75
C CYS A 143 -35.87 3.25 9.38
N GLU A 144 -35.88 3.48 10.68
CA GLU A 144 -36.98 4.16 11.37
C GLU A 144 -37.10 5.63 10.98
N LEU A 145 -35.99 6.35 10.84
CA LEU A 145 -36.00 7.73 10.33
C LEU A 145 -36.54 7.79 8.90
N ILE A 146 -36.17 6.84 8.04
CA ILE A 146 -36.70 6.71 6.68
C ILE A 146 -38.20 6.40 6.71
N ALA A 147 -38.61 5.39 7.49
CA ALA A 147 -40.01 4.96 7.61
C ALA A 147 -40.91 6.05 8.18
N ALA A 148 -40.42 6.83 9.15
CA ALA A 148 -41.12 7.95 9.77
C ALA A 148 -41.00 9.26 8.97
N GLY A 149 -40.25 9.29 7.85
CA GLY A 149 -40.03 10.47 7.03
C GLY A 149 -39.25 11.60 7.72
N LYS A 150 -38.46 11.27 8.75
CA LYS A 150 -37.63 12.24 9.48
C LYS A 150 -36.31 12.48 8.73
N PRO A 151 -35.79 13.73 8.72
CA PRO A 151 -34.54 14.04 8.04
C PRO A 151 -33.36 13.30 8.69
N ILE A 152 -32.49 12.73 7.84
CA ILE A 152 -31.31 12.01 8.31
C ILE A 152 -30.30 13.03 8.87
N PRO A 153 -29.79 12.82 10.10
CA PRO A 153 -28.80 13.74 10.67
C PRO A 153 -27.52 13.76 9.82
N GLY A 154 -26.96 14.95 9.58
CA GLY A 154 -25.66 15.14 8.92
C GLY A 154 -25.70 15.34 7.40
N ILE A 155 -26.86 15.25 6.74
CA ILE A 155 -26.98 15.57 5.30
C ILE A 155 -27.34 17.05 5.10
N ARG A 156 -26.74 17.69 4.09
CA ARG A 156 -27.10 19.06 3.70
C ARG A 156 -28.33 19.00 2.79
N GLN A 157 -29.34 19.82 3.09
CA GLN A 157 -30.49 19.95 2.22
C GLN A 157 -30.07 20.66 0.93
N ILE A 158 -30.13 19.96 -0.20
CA ILE A 158 -29.90 20.56 -1.51
C ILE A 158 -31.25 21.08 -2.01
N PRO A 159 -31.41 22.40 -2.22
CA PRO A 159 -32.62 22.94 -2.84
C PRO A 159 -32.78 22.36 -4.25
N ASN A 160 -34.02 22.06 -4.65
CA ASN A 160 -34.36 21.71 -6.04
C ASN A 160 -34.32 22.94 -6.97
N SER A 161 -33.33 23.82 -6.79
CA SER A 161 -33.10 24.98 -7.65
C SER A 161 -31.86 24.76 -8.48
N LEU A 162 -31.98 25.00 -9.79
CA LEU A 162 -30.82 25.13 -10.65
C LEU A 162 -30.12 26.44 -10.29
N ALA A 163 -28.78 26.46 -10.22
CA ALA A 163 -28.04 27.68 -9.92
C ALA A 163 -28.48 28.83 -10.84
N GLU A 164 -28.94 29.95 -10.26
CA GLU A 164 -29.43 31.12 -11.02
C GLU A 164 -28.33 31.94 -11.72
N GLY A 165 -27.06 31.53 -11.54
CA GLY A 165 -25.94 32.14 -12.23
C GLY A 165 -25.97 31.83 -13.72
N THR A 166 -25.59 32.82 -14.55
CA THR A 166 -25.29 32.58 -15.96
C THR A 166 -24.24 31.47 -16.09
N PRO A 167 -24.47 30.46 -16.96
CA PRO A 167 -23.53 29.37 -17.14
C PRO A 167 -22.17 29.91 -17.56
N SER A 168 -21.11 29.41 -16.92
CA SER A 168 -19.74 29.79 -17.26
C SER A 168 -19.38 29.21 -18.63
N GLU A 169 -19.08 30.08 -19.59
CA GLU A 169 -18.57 29.67 -20.90
C GLU A 169 -17.08 29.31 -20.80
N ALA A 170 -16.68 28.23 -21.48
CA ALA A 170 -15.30 27.77 -21.50
C ALA A 170 -14.39 28.77 -22.26
N LYS A 171 -13.58 29.54 -21.54
CA LYS A 171 -12.65 30.54 -22.11
C LYS A 171 -11.31 29.98 -22.59
N LEU A 172 -11.03 28.71 -22.33
CA LEU A 172 -9.73 28.09 -22.60
C LEU A 172 -9.81 27.20 -23.85
N ALA A 173 -8.84 27.34 -24.74
CA ALA A 173 -8.70 26.45 -25.89
C ALA A 173 -8.47 25.00 -25.42
N PRO A 174 -9.22 24.01 -25.95
CA PRO A 174 -9.00 22.61 -25.61
C PRO A 174 -7.59 22.18 -25.96
N LYS A 175 -6.88 21.58 -25.00
CA LYS A 175 -5.58 20.96 -25.29
C LYS A 175 -5.81 19.76 -26.18
N LEU A 176 -5.09 19.74 -27.30
CA LEU A 176 -5.11 18.62 -28.23
C LEU A 176 -4.62 17.36 -27.54
N LYS A 177 -5.32 16.26 -27.80
CA LYS A 177 -4.96 14.97 -27.24
C LYS A 177 -3.65 14.51 -27.88
N PRO A 178 -2.79 13.73 -27.20
CA PRO A 178 -1.48 13.34 -27.72
C PRO A 178 -1.51 12.66 -29.10
N TRP A 179 -2.62 12.01 -29.44
CA TRP A 179 -2.82 11.39 -30.76
C TRP A 179 -3.19 12.37 -31.87
N GLU A 180 -3.65 13.58 -31.55
CA GLU A 180 -3.99 14.63 -32.53
C GLU A 180 -2.76 15.42 -32.98
N GLN A 181 -1.72 15.49 -32.14
CA GLN A 181 -0.47 16.22 -32.44
C GLN A 181 0.26 15.64 -33.67
N LYS A 182 0.23 14.31 -33.86
CA LYS A 182 0.86 13.64 -35.03
C LYS A 182 0.23 14.06 -36.36
N LYS A 183 -1.07 14.37 -36.37
CA LYS A 183 -1.80 14.76 -37.59
C LYS A 183 -1.51 16.20 -38.00
N ALA A 184 -1.28 17.10 -37.04
CA ALA A 184 -0.94 18.50 -37.30
C ALA A 184 0.51 18.69 -37.78
N ALA A 185 1.47 17.93 -37.25
CA ALA A 185 2.87 17.98 -37.69
C ALA A 185 3.07 17.51 -39.14
N ALA A 186 2.23 16.60 -39.63
CA ALA A 186 2.31 16.08 -41.00
C ALA A 186 1.80 17.05 -42.08
N ALA A 187 1.01 18.07 -41.72
CA ALA A 187 0.44 19.03 -42.67
C ALA A 187 1.35 20.23 -42.99
N VAL A 188 2.41 20.46 -42.18
CA VAL A 188 3.32 21.61 -42.37
C VAL A 188 4.47 21.28 -43.33
N THR A 189 4.74 20.00 -43.59
CA THR A 189 5.88 19.55 -44.41
C THR A 189 5.54 19.31 -45.89
N THR A 190 4.28 19.44 -46.30
CA THR A 190 3.83 19.12 -47.68
C THR A 190 3.38 20.34 -48.51
N SER A 191 3.75 21.56 -48.11
CA SER A 191 3.43 22.80 -48.84
C SER A 191 4.68 23.62 -49.25
N SER A 192 5.81 22.97 -49.53
CA SER A 192 7.02 23.66 -49.96
C SER A 192 7.92 22.82 -50.88
N VAL A 193 7.37 22.22 -51.94
CA VAL A 193 8.12 21.86 -53.17
C VAL A 193 7.13 21.98 -54.33
N GLU A 194 7.61 22.51 -55.48
CA GLU A 194 6.95 22.52 -56.80
C GLU A 194 6.06 23.76 -57.06
N THR A 195 6.55 24.86 -57.65
CA THR A 195 6.85 24.95 -59.10
C THR A 195 7.62 26.25 -59.38
N ALA A 196 8.85 26.14 -59.86
CA ALA A 196 9.57 27.25 -60.51
C ALA A 196 10.30 26.66 -61.73
N VAL A 197 9.57 26.47 -62.83
CA VAL A 197 10.17 26.24 -64.15
C VAL A 197 10.04 27.54 -64.92
N THR A 198 11.14 28.28 -64.97
CA THR A 198 11.33 29.49 -65.77
C THR A 198 11.72 29.04 -67.19
N PRO A 199 11.03 29.47 -68.26
CA PRO A 199 11.45 29.15 -69.62
C PRO A 199 12.63 30.05 -70.05
N GLU A 200 13.72 29.40 -70.48
CA GLU A 200 14.94 29.97 -71.04
C GLU A 200 14.75 30.40 -72.51
N PRO A 201 15.26 31.56 -72.96
CA PRO A 201 15.06 32.06 -74.32
C PRO A 201 16.07 31.45 -75.32
N MET A 202 15.59 30.64 -76.27
CA MET A 202 16.38 30.20 -77.42
C MET A 202 16.47 31.31 -78.48
N GLN A 203 17.71 31.55 -78.90
CA GLN A 203 18.12 32.55 -79.87
C GLN A 203 17.64 32.21 -81.29
N GLU A 204 17.14 33.22 -82.00
CA GLU A 204 16.88 33.20 -83.43
C GLU A 204 18.16 33.63 -84.17
N SER A 205 18.62 32.81 -85.11
CA SER A 205 19.72 33.14 -86.05
C SER A 205 19.39 32.52 -87.40
N ALA A 206 18.90 33.35 -88.33
CA ALA A 206 19.11 33.27 -89.77
C ALA A 206 18.64 34.60 -90.40
#